data_AF-A0A4Q5R9K4-F1
#
_entry.id   AF-A0A4Q5R9K4-F1
#
_cell.length_a   1.000
_cell.length_b   1.000
_cell.length_c   1.000
_cell.angle_alpha   90.00
_cell.angle_beta   90.00
_cell.angle_gamma   90.00
#
_symmetry.space_group_name_H-M   'P 1'
#
loop_
_entity.id
_entity.type
_entity.pdbx_description
1 polymer ?
#
loop_
_entity_poly.entity_id
_entity_poly.type
_entity_poly.pdbx_seq_one_letter_code
_entity_poly.pdbx_strand_id
1 'polypeptide(L)'
;VMVITGASSGIGLATARMAAERGAKVVLAARSEGALHQLAEEIRGKGGRAHVVVADVARPEDLTRIADEARATFGGFDTWVNNAGIGMYGRLDEVSVDDMRRLFDTNVWGLVHGSLEAIRHLKQHGGALINVGSEVSERAVPLQGAYSASKHAVKGFTDALRMELEDEDAPVSVTLIKPGQIDTPFTVNAKNYLDSEPHHVPPVYAAGAVAEAILTAAVKPVRDVLVGGGAKAVAEMAHLAPGLTDKAMNASVIPGTPSGKPSRRERDRSGLDVPTEALEERGNYEGRVMETSLYTKAALNPLLTGAFVAGAGLLLGAIVKGLPHRPAAMRGDAGRTTPKALHIHLEAKPGREAEVEDLLRDILACVVREPATSPWYGVRLSHSTFGIFEAFPDEAGREAHLTGEGAAILMKRSNALLAEPARIDKLDVLMSKQD
;
A
#
# COMPACT_ATOMS: atom_id res chain seq x y z
N VAL A 1 -11.39 24.68 -17.10
CA VAL A 1 -12.68 24.06 -16.73
C VAL A 1 -12.39 22.64 -16.27
N MET A 2 -12.86 22.27 -15.10
CA MET A 2 -12.64 20.96 -14.49
C MET A 2 -13.96 20.21 -14.33
N VAL A 3 -14.07 19.05 -14.98
CA VAL A 3 -15.19 18.12 -14.78
C VAL A 3 -14.86 17.19 -13.62
N ILE A 4 -15.76 17.06 -12.65
CA ILE A 4 -15.55 16.26 -11.44
C ILE A 4 -16.75 15.33 -11.25
N THR A 5 -16.50 14.03 -11.40
CA THR A 5 -17.49 12.99 -11.08
C THR A 5 -17.43 12.63 -9.59
N GLY A 6 -18.56 12.29 -8.99
CA GLY A 6 -18.65 12.06 -7.54
C GLY A 6 -18.43 13.34 -6.72
N ALA A 7 -18.85 14.50 -7.24
CA ALA A 7 -18.62 15.79 -6.60
C ALA A 7 -19.46 16.06 -5.33
N SER A 8 -20.43 15.19 -5.02
CA SER A 8 -21.41 15.41 -3.94
C SER A 8 -20.89 15.10 -2.53
N SER A 9 -19.72 14.46 -2.38
CA SER A 9 -19.15 14.14 -1.06
C SER A 9 -17.64 13.90 -1.09
N GLY A 10 -17.02 13.86 0.09
CA GLY A 10 -15.64 13.44 0.30
C GLY A 10 -14.62 14.16 -0.58
N ILE A 11 -13.79 13.37 -1.28
CA ILE A 11 -12.68 13.87 -2.13
C ILE A 11 -13.21 14.73 -3.28
N GLY A 12 -14.30 14.34 -3.93
CA GLY A 12 -14.87 15.08 -5.06
C GLY A 12 -15.39 16.45 -4.62
N LEU A 13 -16.06 16.50 -3.46
CA LEU A 13 -16.52 17.73 -2.83
C LEU A 13 -15.36 18.67 -2.48
N ALA A 14 -14.35 18.15 -1.79
CA ALA A 14 -13.14 18.92 -1.44
C ALA A 14 -12.42 19.45 -2.70
N THR A 15 -12.33 18.62 -3.75
CA THR A 15 -11.74 18.99 -5.05
C THR A 15 -12.53 20.11 -5.71
N ALA A 16 -13.86 20.02 -5.74
CA ALA A 16 -14.72 21.03 -6.35
C ALA A 16 -14.60 22.39 -5.65
N ARG A 17 -14.65 22.41 -4.31
CA ARG A 17 -14.44 23.62 -3.51
C ARG A 17 -13.07 24.23 -3.78
N MET A 18 -12.02 23.44 -3.64
CA MET A 18 -10.64 23.92 -3.80
C MET A 18 -10.36 24.38 -5.24
N ALA A 19 -10.89 23.71 -6.25
CA ALA A 19 -10.73 24.10 -7.65
C ALA A 19 -11.42 25.44 -7.93
N ALA A 20 -12.65 25.61 -7.44
CA ALA A 20 -13.40 26.86 -7.59
C ALA A 20 -12.72 28.03 -6.86
N GLU A 21 -12.20 27.80 -5.65
CA GLU A 21 -11.42 28.79 -4.89
C GLU A 21 -10.15 29.24 -5.64
N ARG A 22 -9.54 28.35 -6.42
CA ARG A 22 -8.41 28.68 -7.31
C ARG A 22 -8.84 29.25 -8.67
N GLY A 23 -10.12 29.59 -8.84
CA GLY A 23 -10.65 30.25 -10.04
C GLY A 23 -11.05 29.32 -11.18
N ALA A 24 -11.04 28.00 -10.98
CA ALA A 24 -11.53 27.06 -11.99
C ALA A 24 -13.06 27.18 -12.15
N LYS A 25 -13.53 27.08 -13.40
CA LYS A 25 -14.92 26.73 -13.70
C LYS A 25 -15.08 25.23 -13.45
N VAL A 26 -16.04 24.82 -12.62
CA VAL A 26 -16.26 23.42 -12.28
C VAL A 26 -17.58 22.89 -12.85
N VAL A 27 -17.54 21.67 -13.38
CA VAL A 27 -18.74 20.89 -13.73
C VAL A 27 -18.86 19.79 -12.68
N LEU A 28 -19.94 19.83 -11.92
CA LEU A 28 -20.20 19.00 -10.76
C LEU A 28 -21.14 17.87 -11.17
N ALA A 29 -20.64 16.64 -11.19
CA ALA A 29 -21.41 15.48 -11.60
C ALA A 29 -21.53 14.44 -10.48
N ALA A 30 -22.75 14.03 -10.17
CA ALA A 30 -23.10 12.96 -9.23
C ALA A 30 -24.59 12.62 -9.37
N ARG A 31 -25.03 11.54 -8.72
CA ARG A 31 -26.45 11.15 -8.68
C ARG A 31 -27.29 12.03 -7.75
N SER A 32 -26.67 12.70 -6.77
CA SER A 32 -27.38 13.48 -5.76
C SER A 32 -27.61 14.92 -6.22
N GLU A 33 -28.75 15.16 -6.84
CA GLU A 33 -29.14 16.48 -7.35
C GLU A 33 -29.10 17.57 -6.26
N GLY A 34 -29.74 17.32 -5.11
CA GLY A 34 -29.80 18.28 -4.01
C GLY A 34 -28.42 18.71 -3.50
N ALA A 35 -27.51 17.75 -3.28
CA ALA A 35 -26.15 18.04 -2.84
C ALA A 35 -25.35 18.82 -3.90
N LEU A 36 -25.52 18.51 -5.18
CA LEU A 36 -24.85 19.25 -6.27
C LEU A 36 -25.34 20.69 -6.36
N HIS A 37 -26.65 20.92 -6.27
CA HIS A 37 -27.20 22.28 -6.28
C HIS A 37 -26.74 23.08 -5.06
N GLN A 38 -26.75 22.48 -3.86
CA GLN A 38 -26.22 23.11 -2.66
C GLN A 38 -24.74 23.52 -2.84
N LEU A 39 -23.90 22.63 -3.38
CA LEU A 39 -22.50 22.91 -3.66
C LEU A 39 -22.32 24.01 -4.73
N ALA A 40 -23.13 23.97 -5.79
CA ALA A 40 -23.07 24.97 -6.84
C ALA A 40 -23.44 26.37 -6.32
N GLU A 41 -24.47 26.47 -5.49
CA GLU A 41 -24.85 27.72 -4.83
C GLU A 41 -23.77 28.19 -3.85
N GLU A 42 -23.17 27.29 -3.07
CA GLU A 42 -22.02 27.63 -2.20
C GLU A 42 -20.87 28.24 -3.02
N ILE A 43 -20.52 27.62 -4.15
CA ILE A 43 -19.42 28.06 -5.01
C ILE A 43 -19.75 29.40 -5.69
N ARG A 44 -20.96 29.54 -6.24
CA ARG A 44 -21.42 30.77 -6.90
C ARG A 44 -21.53 31.93 -5.93
N GLY A 45 -22.00 31.68 -4.70
CA GLY A 45 -22.06 32.68 -3.63
C GLY A 45 -20.70 33.23 -3.22
N LYS A 46 -19.62 32.45 -3.42
CA LYS A 46 -18.22 32.88 -3.23
C LYS A 46 -17.60 33.51 -4.49
N GLY A 47 -18.39 33.76 -5.55
CA GLY A 47 -17.94 34.32 -6.82
C GLY A 47 -17.33 33.30 -7.81
N GLY A 48 -17.35 32.02 -7.47
CA GLY A 48 -16.91 30.94 -8.35
C GLY A 48 -17.92 30.62 -9.46
N ARG A 49 -17.54 29.70 -10.36
CA ARG A 49 -18.41 29.25 -11.46
C ARG A 49 -18.59 27.74 -11.40
N ALA A 50 -19.83 27.31 -11.14
CA ALA A 50 -20.20 25.90 -11.07
C ALA A 50 -21.38 25.60 -12.00
N HIS A 51 -21.34 24.46 -12.69
CA HIS A 51 -22.44 23.89 -13.45
C HIS A 51 -22.79 22.51 -12.90
N VAL A 52 -24.07 22.19 -12.77
CA VAL A 52 -24.56 20.93 -12.18
C VAL A 52 -25.00 19.99 -13.28
N VAL A 53 -24.56 18.73 -13.21
CA VAL A 53 -25.02 17.66 -14.10
C VAL A 53 -25.38 16.45 -13.24
N VAL A 54 -26.67 16.18 -13.05
CA VAL A 54 -27.11 14.96 -12.36
C VAL A 54 -26.79 13.77 -13.26
N ALA A 55 -25.97 12.82 -12.81
CA ALA A 55 -25.45 11.76 -13.65
C ALA A 55 -25.11 10.50 -12.84
N ASP A 56 -25.40 9.34 -13.43
CA ASP A 56 -24.87 8.05 -13.01
C ASP A 56 -23.70 7.65 -13.92
N VAL A 57 -22.50 7.56 -13.36
CA VAL A 57 -21.30 7.21 -14.14
C VAL A 57 -21.37 5.79 -14.69
N ALA A 58 -22.21 4.89 -14.16
CA ALA A 58 -22.41 3.57 -14.76
C ALA A 58 -23.08 3.63 -16.15
N ARG A 59 -23.63 4.80 -16.55
CA ARG A 59 -24.37 4.99 -17.79
C ARG A 59 -23.56 5.82 -18.80
N PRO A 60 -23.10 5.25 -19.93
CA PRO A 60 -22.26 5.97 -20.89
C PRO A 60 -22.92 7.24 -21.47
N GLU A 61 -24.23 7.24 -21.63
CA GLU A 61 -25.01 8.40 -22.07
C GLU A 61 -24.93 9.60 -21.11
N ASP A 62 -24.80 9.34 -19.80
CA ASP A 62 -24.66 10.40 -18.80
C ASP A 62 -23.28 11.05 -18.86
N LEU A 63 -22.22 10.30 -19.18
CA LEU A 63 -20.88 10.86 -19.37
C LEU A 63 -20.83 11.73 -20.63
N THR A 64 -21.48 11.28 -21.70
CA THR A 64 -21.64 12.07 -22.94
C THR A 64 -22.34 13.39 -22.63
N ARG A 65 -23.42 13.35 -21.84
CA ARG A 65 -24.16 14.54 -21.42
C ARG A 65 -23.33 15.49 -20.55
N ILE A 66 -22.51 14.98 -19.62
CA ILE A 66 -21.58 15.83 -18.86
C ILE A 66 -20.65 16.60 -19.80
N ALA A 67 -20.09 15.94 -20.81
CA ALA A 67 -19.21 16.58 -21.78
C ALA A 67 -19.94 17.61 -22.66
N ASP A 68 -21.15 17.29 -23.13
CA ASP A 68 -22.00 18.20 -23.90
C ASP A 68 -22.36 19.45 -23.09
N GLU A 69 -22.75 19.28 -21.83
CA GLU A 69 -23.08 20.39 -20.95
C GLU A 69 -21.84 21.24 -20.59
N ALA A 70 -20.67 20.62 -20.43
CA ALA A 70 -19.40 21.35 -20.27
C ALA A 70 -19.07 22.19 -21.51
N ARG A 71 -19.26 21.62 -22.72
CA ARG A 71 -19.10 22.32 -24.00
C ARG A 71 -20.07 23.48 -24.14
N ALA A 72 -21.36 23.26 -23.89
CA ALA A 72 -22.39 24.27 -24.00
C ALA A 72 -22.20 25.43 -23.00
N THR A 73 -21.86 25.11 -21.75
CA THR A 73 -21.79 26.10 -20.67
C THR A 73 -20.47 26.86 -20.64
N PHE A 74 -19.35 26.18 -20.91
CA PHE A 74 -18.02 26.76 -20.71
C PHE A 74 -17.11 26.72 -21.95
N GLY A 75 -17.58 26.15 -23.07
CA GLY A 75 -16.82 26.02 -24.31
C GLY A 75 -15.96 24.75 -24.40
N GLY A 76 -15.96 23.90 -23.37
CA GLY A 76 -15.16 22.68 -23.31
C GLY A 76 -14.63 22.40 -21.91
N PHE A 77 -13.64 21.51 -21.80
CA PHE A 77 -12.95 21.23 -20.56
C PHE A 77 -11.45 20.96 -20.74
N ASP A 78 -10.67 21.36 -19.74
CA ASP A 78 -9.20 21.21 -19.71
C ASP A 78 -8.78 20.06 -18.79
N THR A 79 -9.65 19.67 -17.85
CA THR A 79 -9.39 18.60 -16.90
C THR A 79 -10.63 17.77 -16.66
N TRP A 80 -10.48 16.45 -16.65
CA TRP A 80 -11.52 15.49 -16.30
C TRP A 80 -11.08 14.62 -15.13
N VAL A 81 -11.87 14.60 -14.06
CA VAL A 81 -11.59 13.83 -12.84
C VAL A 81 -12.61 12.70 -12.69
N ASN A 82 -12.17 11.47 -12.93
CA ASN A 82 -12.90 10.25 -12.60
C ASN A 82 -12.70 9.93 -11.12
N ASN A 83 -13.53 10.52 -10.27
CA ASN A 83 -13.50 10.36 -8.81
C ASN A 83 -14.69 9.53 -8.27
N ALA A 84 -15.81 9.46 -9.00
CA ALA A 84 -16.95 8.67 -8.57
C ALA A 84 -16.53 7.22 -8.24
N GLY A 85 -16.95 6.76 -7.07
CA GLY A 85 -16.65 5.42 -6.61
C GLY A 85 -17.41 5.08 -5.33
N ILE A 86 -17.62 3.80 -5.13
CA ILE A 86 -18.34 3.23 -4.00
C ILE A 86 -17.50 2.13 -3.34
N GLY A 87 -17.66 2.01 -2.04
CA GLY A 87 -16.98 1.02 -1.21
C GLY A 87 -17.87 -0.18 -0.91
N MET A 88 -17.22 -1.28 -0.53
CA MET A 88 -17.90 -2.49 -0.08
C MET A 88 -17.04 -3.20 0.95
N TYR A 89 -17.67 -3.60 2.06
CA TYR A 89 -17.05 -4.32 3.16
C TYR A 89 -17.73 -5.67 3.36
N GLY A 90 -16.95 -6.74 3.48
CA GLY A 90 -17.43 -8.11 3.70
C GLY A 90 -16.40 -9.16 3.26
N ARG A 91 -16.57 -10.40 3.71
CA ARG A 91 -15.76 -11.50 3.18
C ARG A 91 -16.20 -11.83 1.75
N LEU A 92 -15.27 -12.25 0.91
CA LEU A 92 -15.53 -12.47 -0.52
C LEU A 92 -16.59 -13.55 -0.78
N ASP A 93 -16.68 -14.53 0.11
CA ASP A 93 -17.66 -15.62 0.11
C ASP A 93 -19.03 -15.23 0.68
N GLU A 94 -19.17 -14.05 1.28
CA GLU A 94 -20.41 -13.55 1.90
C GLU A 94 -21.06 -12.41 1.10
N VAL A 95 -20.26 -11.67 0.35
CA VAL A 95 -20.73 -10.55 -0.49
C VAL A 95 -21.47 -11.09 -1.72
N SER A 96 -22.62 -10.51 -2.04
CA SER A 96 -23.39 -10.88 -3.25
C SER A 96 -22.61 -10.57 -4.53
N VAL A 97 -22.56 -11.53 -5.46
CA VAL A 97 -21.97 -11.35 -6.80
C VAL A 97 -22.65 -10.23 -7.58
N ASP A 98 -23.96 -10.04 -7.43
CA ASP A 98 -24.68 -8.97 -8.13
C ASP A 98 -24.29 -7.59 -7.61
N ASP A 99 -24.04 -7.47 -6.29
CA ASP A 99 -23.49 -6.25 -5.73
C ASP A 99 -22.04 -6.03 -6.20
N MET A 100 -21.23 -7.10 -6.31
CA MET A 100 -19.88 -6.99 -6.91
C MET A 100 -19.94 -6.49 -8.36
N ARG A 101 -20.91 -6.93 -9.17
CA ARG A 101 -21.09 -6.43 -10.55
C ARG A 101 -21.43 -4.94 -10.55
N ARG A 102 -22.42 -4.53 -9.76
CA ARG A 102 -22.81 -3.11 -9.67
C ARG A 102 -21.68 -2.23 -9.12
N LEU A 103 -20.86 -2.76 -8.22
CA LEU A 103 -19.61 -2.12 -7.77
C LEU A 103 -18.66 -1.86 -8.94
N PHE A 104 -18.49 -2.83 -9.83
CA PHE A 104 -17.68 -2.69 -11.05
C PHE A 104 -18.30 -1.73 -12.06
N ASP A 105 -19.62 -1.72 -12.20
CA ASP A 105 -20.32 -0.77 -13.09
C ASP A 105 -20.01 0.69 -12.71
N THR A 106 -19.99 0.99 -11.41
CA THR A 106 -19.60 2.34 -10.95
C THR A 106 -18.08 2.56 -10.99
N ASN A 107 -17.30 1.69 -10.33
CA ASN A 107 -15.88 1.96 -10.07
C ASN A 107 -15.00 1.76 -11.30
N VAL A 108 -15.36 0.83 -12.19
CA VAL A 108 -14.57 0.46 -13.37
C VAL A 108 -15.22 1.04 -14.61
N TRP A 109 -16.45 0.63 -14.94
CA TRP A 109 -17.10 1.07 -16.18
C TRP A 109 -17.35 2.57 -16.18
N GLY A 110 -17.76 3.16 -15.06
CA GLY A 110 -17.91 4.61 -15.00
C GLY A 110 -16.61 5.40 -15.21
N LEU A 111 -15.49 4.87 -14.73
CA LEU A 111 -14.17 5.45 -15.02
C LEU A 111 -13.77 5.24 -16.48
N VAL A 112 -14.05 4.08 -17.06
CA VAL A 112 -13.78 3.78 -18.48
C VAL A 112 -14.58 4.73 -19.37
N HIS A 113 -15.90 4.83 -19.16
CA HIS A 113 -16.77 5.74 -19.92
C HIS A 113 -16.31 7.18 -19.80
N GLY A 114 -16.03 7.65 -18.58
CA GLY A 114 -15.55 9.01 -18.36
C GLY A 114 -14.18 9.28 -19.01
N SER A 115 -13.25 8.32 -18.94
CA SER A 115 -11.93 8.43 -19.57
C SER A 115 -12.04 8.49 -21.09
N LEU A 116 -12.84 7.61 -21.70
CA LEU A 116 -13.01 7.57 -23.15
C LEU A 116 -13.70 8.83 -23.67
N GLU A 117 -14.70 9.37 -22.96
CA GLU A 117 -15.32 10.65 -23.34
C GLU A 117 -14.34 11.82 -23.17
N ALA A 118 -13.56 11.83 -22.07
CA ALA A 118 -12.56 12.86 -21.82
C ALA A 118 -11.52 12.94 -22.94
N ILE A 119 -10.91 11.81 -23.32
CA ILE A 119 -9.82 11.80 -24.32
C ILE A 119 -10.33 12.20 -25.71
N ARG A 120 -11.58 11.91 -26.07
CA ARG A 120 -12.16 12.35 -27.36
C ARG A 120 -12.13 13.87 -27.50
N HIS A 121 -12.29 14.59 -26.38
CA HIS A 121 -12.18 16.05 -26.34
C HIS A 121 -10.74 16.51 -26.15
N LEU A 122 -10.03 15.99 -25.14
CA LEU A 122 -8.70 16.46 -24.76
C LEU A 122 -7.64 16.20 -25.84
N LYS A 123 -7.79 15.17 -26.69
CA LYS A 123 -6.87 14.94 -27.82
C LYS A 123 -6.82 16.11 -28.82
N GLN A 124 -7.83 16.98 -28.83
CA GLN A 124 -7.92 18.08 -29.80
C GLN A 124 -7.09 19.31 -29.40
N HIS A 125 -6.88 19.55 -28.10
CA HIS A 125 -6.27 20.79 -27.59
C HIS A 125 -5.37 20.61 -26.36
N GLY A 126 -5.36 19.40 -25.81
CA GLY A 126 -4.56 18.98 -24.66
C GLY A 126 -5.29 19.08 -23.33
N GLY A 127 -4.63 18.62 -22.25
CA GLY A 127 -5.15 18.75 -20.90
C GLY A 127 -4.84 17.55 -20.00
N ALA A 128 -5.66 17.37 -18.97
CA ALA A 128 -5.43 16.37 -17.93
C ALA A 128 -6.61 15.43 -17.71
N LEU A 129 -6.36 14.13 -17.84
CA LEU A 129 -7.23 13.06 -17.37
C LEU A 129 -6.71 12.56 -16.02
N ILE A 130 -7.54 12.65 -14.99
CA ILE A 130 -7.18 12.24 -13.63
C ILE A 130 -8.12 11.13 -13.19
N ASN A 131 -7.53 9.96 -12.96
CA ASN A 131 -8.24 8.77 -12.48
C ASN A 131 -7.95 8.57 -10.99
N VAL A 132 -9.00 8.45 -10.18
CA VAL A 132 -8.86 8.20 -8.73
C VAL A 132 -8.98 6.70 -8.43
N GLY A 133 -7.83 6.08 -8.26
CA GLY A 133 -7.67 4.72 -7.77
C GLY A 133 -7.77 4.65 -6.24
N SER A 134 -6.89 3.87 -5.64
CA SER A 134 -6.69 3.77 -4.18
C SER A 134 -5.33 3.16 -3.90
N GLU A 135 -4.83 3.22 -2.66
CA GLU A 135 -3.73 2.37 -2.20
C GLU A 135 -4.00 0.89 -2.49
N VAL A 136 -5.28 0.49 -2.44
CA VAL A 136 -5.67 -0.89 -2.70
C VAL A 136 -5.58 -1.28 -4.18
N SER A 137 -5.20 -0.35 -5.07
CA SER A 137 -4.77 -0.64 -6.44
C SER A 137 -3.41 -1.32 -6.51
N GLU A 138 -2.58 -1.20 -5.47
CA GLU A 138 -1.25 -1.84 -5.39
C GLU A 138 -1.30 -3.15 -4.62
N ARG A 139 -2.23 -3.26 -3.67
CA ARG A 139 -2.39 -4.44 -2.83
C ARG A 139 -3.82 -4.58 -2.33
N ALA A 140 -4.37 -5.78 -2.42
CA ALA A 140 -5.68 -6.06 -1.87
C ALA A 140 -5.70 -6.03 -0.33
N VAL A 141 -6.80 -5.53 0.23
CA VAL A 141 -7.02 -5.45 1.67
C VAL A 141 -8.15 -6.41 2.06
N PRO A 142 -7.97 -7.24 3.11
CA PRO A 142 -9.03 -8.11 3.61
C PRO A 142 -10.31 -7.34 3.92
N LEU A 143 -11.47 -8.00 3.79
CA LEU A 143 -12.81 -7.40 3.92
C LEU A 143 -13.15 -6.36 2.84
N GLN A 144 -12.22 -5.96 1.98
CA GLN A 144 -12.47 -5.06 0.85
C GLN A 144 -12.09 -5.72 -0.48
N GLY A 145 -12.25 -7.04 -0.59
CA GLY A 145 -11.76 -7.82 -1.72
C GLY A 145 -12.33 -7.37 -3.07
N ALA A 146 -13.66 -7.25 -3.18
CA ALA A 146 -14.31 -6.81 -4.42
C ALA A 146 -13.93 -5.37 -4.80
N TYR A 147 -13.84 -4.48 -3.80
CA TYR A 147 -13.37 -3.11 -3.99
C TYR A 147 -11.91 -3.07 -4.47
N SER A 148 -11.03 -3.84 -3.83
CA SER A 148 -9.62 -3.97 -4.21
C SER A 148 -9.47 -4.46 -5.65
N ALA A 149 -10.25 -5.47 -6.05
CA ALA A 149 -10.26 -5.97 -7.42
C ALA A 149 -10.68 -4.87 -8.42
N SER A 150 -11.73 -4.11 -8.11
CA SER A 150 -12.16 -2.99 -8.96
C SER A 150 -11.06 -1.92 -9.11
N LYS A 151 -10.33 -1.62 -8.04
CA LYS A 151 -9.26 -0.61 -8.05
C LYS A 151 -7.96 -1.10 -8.69
N HIS A 152 -7.70 -2.40 -8.73
CA HIS A 152 -6.65 -2.98 -9.60
C HIS A 152 -7.03 -2.85 -11.07
N ALA A 153 -8.29 -3.10 -11.43
CA ALA A 153 -8.78 -2.92 -12.81
C ALA A 153 -8.64 -1.46 -13.27
N VAL A 154 -8.97 -0.49 -12.41
CA VAL A 154 -8.76 0.95 -12.68
C VAL A 154 -7.28 1.26 -12.96
N LYS A 155 -6.37 0.70 -12.16
CA LYS A 155 -4.92 0.89 -12.38
C LYS A 155 -4.50 0.32 -13.73
N GLY A 156 -4.88 -0.94 -14.01
CA GLY A 156 -4.55 -1.59 -15.28
C GLY A 156 -5.04 -0.82 -16.49
N PHE A 157 -6.31 -0.38 -16.47
CA PHE A 157 -6.89 0.44 -17.53
C PHE A 157 -6.16 1.78 -17.69
N THR A 158 -5.88 2.47 -16.58
CA THR A 158 -5.20 3.77 -16.61
C THR A 158 -3.77 3.66 -17.14
N ASP A 159 -3.04 2.62 -16.74
CA ASP A 159 -1.68 2.36 -17.22
C ASP A 159 -1.68 2.06 -18.73
N ALA A 160 -2.60 1.22 -19.22
CA ALA A 160 -2.73 0.91 -20.64
C ALA A 160 -3.09 2.14 -21.47
N LEU A 161 -4.16 2.85 -21.09
CA LEU A 161 -4.63 4.04 -21.80
C LEU A 161 -3.56 5.12 -21.89
N ARG A 162 -2.77 5.30 -20.82
CA ARG A 162 -1.66 6.27 -20.83
C ARG A 162 -0.62 5.90 -21.90
N MET A 163 -0.19 4.64 -21.95
CA MET A 163 0.82 4.20 -22.93
C MET A 163 0.30 4.32 -24.36
N GLU A 164 -0.97 4.03 -24.60
CA GLU A 164 -1.60 4.21 -25.92
C GLU A 164 -1.62 5.69 -26.33
N LEU A 165 -1.96 6.62 -25.43
CA LEU A 165 -1.93 8.05 -25.72
C LEU A 165 -0.51 8.60 -25.90
N GLU A 166 0.48 8.03 -25.20
CA GLU A 166 1.90 8.35 -25.39
C GLU A 166 2.40 7.87 -26.77
N ASP A 167 2.02 6.67 -27.22
CA ASP A 167 2.35 6.14 -28.55
C ASP A 167 1.74 6.98 -29.69
N GLU A 168 0.56 7.55 -29.44
CA GLU A 168 -0.12 8.47 -30.37
C GLU A 168 0.40 9.92 -30.35
N ASP A 169 1.40 10.24 -29.52
CA ASP A 169 1.85 11.61 -29.24
C ASP A 169 0.67 12.56 -28.85
N ALA A 170 -0.35 12.02 -28.19
CA ALA A 170 -1.53 12.80 -27.82
C ALA A 170 -1.18 13.82 -26.72
N PRO A 171 -1.67 15.08 -26.81
CA PRO A 171 -1.33 16.14 -25.85
C PRO A 171 -2.07 16.02 -24.50
N VAL A 172 -2.36 14.79 -24.05
CA VAL A 172 -3.17 14.49 -22.87
C VAL A 172 -2.31 13.86 -21.79
N SER A 173 -2.24 14.50 -20.63
CA SER A 173 -1.62 13.89 -19.45
C SER A 173 -2.60 12.96 -18.73
N VAL A 174 -2.16 11.76 -18.37
CA VAL A 174 -2.98 10.79 -17.63
C VAL A 174 -2.35 10.50 -16.27
N THR A 175 -3.06 10.84 -15.19
CA THR A 175 -2.59 10.64 -13.81
C THR A 175 -3.46 9.62 -13.07
N LEU A 176 -2.82 8.69 -12.35
CA LEU A 176 -3.50 7.86 -11.34
C LEU A 176 -3.23 8.39 -9.93
N ILE A 177 -4.26 8.92 -9.29
CA ILE A 177 -4.20 9.28 -7.86
C ILE A 177 -4.63 8.06 -7.04
N LYS A 178 -3.82 7.67 -6.05
CA LYS A 178 -4.04 6.49 -5.19
C LYS A 178 -4.16 6.93 -3.73
N PRO A 179 -5.36 7.34 -3.28
CA PRO A 179 -5.57 7.70 -1.88
C PRO A 179 -5.41 6.50 -0.96
N GLY A 180 -4.72 6.69 0.17
CA GLY A 180 -4.76 5.77 1.30
C GLY A 180 -6.09 5.86 2.06
N GLN A 181 -6.04 5.66 3.37
CA GLN A 181 -7.22 5.86 4.24
C GLN A 181 -7.52 7.36 4.37
N ILE A 182 -8.68 7.80 3.88
CA ILE A 182 -9.09 9.21 3.88
C ILE A 182 -10.38 9.38 4.67
N ASP A 183 -10.39 10.30 5.62
CA ASP A 183 -11.57 10.64 6.44
C ASP A 183 -12.64 11.31 5.59
N THR A 184 -13.52 10.48 5.04
CA THR A 184 -14.65 10.85 4.20
C THR A 184 -15.86 10.00 4.55
N PRO A 185 -17.08 10.37 4.11
CA PRO A 185 -18.27 9.51 4.25
C PRO A 185 -18.18 8.16 3.51
N PHE A 186 -17.04 7.78 2.94
CA PHE A 186 -16.85 6.55 2.18
C PHE A 186 -17.21 5.30 2.98
N THR A 187 -16.76 5.19 4.24
CA THR A 187 -17.08 4.07 5.15
C THR A 187 -18.58 3.98 5.44
N VAL A 188 -19.21 5.13 5.71
CA VAL A 188 -20.64 5.25 6.02
C VAL A 188 -21.51 4.91 4.79
N ASN A 189 -21.07 5.31 3.60
CA ASN A 189 -21.79 5.07 2.35
C ASN A 189 -21.47 3.71 1.71
N ALA A 190 -20.49 2.96 2.22
CA ALA A 190 -20.14 1.67 1.64
C ALA A 190 -21.26 0.62 1.85
N LYS A 191 -21.40 -0.31 0.90
CA LYS A 191 -22.25 -1.50 1.11
C LYS A 191 -21.58 -2.36 2.18
N ASN A 192 -22.24 -2.50 3.34
CA ASN A 192 -21.65 -3.18 4.51
C ASN A 192 -22.29 -4.55 4.76
N TYR A 193 -21.49 -5.60 4.66
CA TYR A 193 -21.86 -6.97 5.02
C TYR A 193 -21.38 -7.38 6.41
N LEU A 194 -20.59 -6.53 7.08
CA LEU A 194 -20.13 -6.78 8.45
C LEU A 194 -21.25 -6.54 9.48
N ASP A 195 -21.07 -7.12 10.67
CA ASP A 195 -22.02 -6.96 11.79
C ASP A 195 -21.94 -5.58 12.48
N SER A 196 -20.92 -4.78 12.16
CA SER A 196 -20.74 -3.44 12.72
C SER A 196 -20.23 -2.46 11.66
N GLU A 197 -20.31 -1.16 11.97
CA GLU A 197 -19.85 -0.11 11.09
C GLU A 197 -18.35 -0.25 10.81
N PRO A 198 -17.89 -0.20 9.55
CA PRO A 198 -16.48 -0.19 9.24
C PRO A 198 -15.87 1.16 9.63
N HIS A 199 -14.62 1.14 10.06
CA HIS A 199 -13.84 2.35 10.24
C HIS A 199 -12.44 2.19 9.67
N HIS A 200 -11.78 3.33 9.46
CA HIS A 200 -10.42 3.36 8.95
C HIS A 200 -9.43 2.93 10.02
N VAL A 201 -8.44 2.13 9.62
CA VAL A 201 -7.25 1.87 10.45
C VAL A 201 -6.25 3.01 10.21
N PRO A 202 -5.69 3.63 11.26
CA PRO A 202 -4.69 4.69 11.09
C PRO A 202 -3.46 4.21 10.29
N PRO A 203 -2.76 5.12 9.58
CA PRO A 203 -2.96 6.57 9.51
C PRO A 203 -4.11 7.01 8.58
N VAL A 204 -4.87 8.03 8.99
CA VAL A 204 -5.96 8.62 8.19
C VAL A 204 -5.65 10.06 7.80
N TYR A 205 -5.94 10.41 6.55
CA TYR A 205 -5.69 11.75 5.98
C TYR A 205 -6.98 12.48 5.64
N ALA A 206 -6.93 13.80 5.50
CA ALA A 206 -8.07 14.61 5.09
C ALA A 206 -8.31 14.54 3.56
N ALA A 207 -9.57 14.70 3.15
CA ALA A 207 -9.96 14.80 1.73
C ALA A 207 -9.19 15.90 0.98
N GLY A 208 -8.90 17.02 1.67
CA GLY A 208 -8.10 18.12 1.14
C GLY A 208 -6.71 17.71 0.64
N ALA A 209 -6.07 16.70 1.25
CA ALA A 209 -4.77 16.22 0.81
C ALA A 209 -4.83 15.53 -0.57
N VAL A 210 -5.95 14.85 -0.85
CA VAL A 210 -6.20 14.25 -2.17
C VAL A 210 -6.60 15.31 -3.18
N ALA A 211 -7.47 16.25 -2.78
CA ALA A 211 -7.85 17.38 -3.62
C ALA A 211 -6.63 18.19 -4.06
N GLU A 212 -5.68 18.46 -3.16
CA GLU A 212 -4.42 19.13 -3.50
C GLU A 212 -3.63 18.34 -4.56
N ALA A 213 -3.53 17.01 -4.41
CA ALA A 213 -2.86 16.16 -5.39
C ALA A 213 -3.55 16.16 -6.77
N ILE A 214 -4.89 16.12 -6.80
CA ILE A 214 -5.68 16.23 -8.03
C ILE A 214 -5.42 17.58 -8.71
N LEU A 215 -5.49 18.69 -7.96
CA LEU A 215 -5.27 20.02 -8.51
C LEU A 215 -3.83 20.22 -8.99
N THR A 216 -2.84 19.64 -8.29
CA THR A 216 -1.45 19.63 -8.78
C THR A 216 -1.34 18.85 -10.08
N ALA A 217 -1.90 17.64 -10.16
CA ALA A 217 -1.87 16.82 -11.37
C ALA A 217 -2.55 17.49 -12.57
N ALA A 218 -3.59 18.29 -12.32
CA ALA A 218 -4.30 19.04 -13.36
C ALA A 218 -3.43 20.08 -14.08
N VAL A 219 -2.41 20.63 -13.41
CA VAL A 219 -1.53 21.68 -13.96
C VAL A 219 -0.09 21.23 -14.15
N LYS A 220 0.29 20.10 -13.55
CA LYS A 220 1.63 19.54 -13.59
C LYS A 220 1.53 18.03 -13.74
N PRO A 221 1.75 17.51 -14.96
CA PRO A 221 1.67 16.07 -15.23
C PRO A 221 2.54 15.27 -14.26
N VAL A 222 1.93 14.31 -13.60
CA VAL A 222 2.59 13.32 -12.76
C VAL A 222 1.98 11.97 -13.12
N ARG A 223 2.79 10.92 -13.21
CA ARG A 223 2.28 9.61 -13.65
C ARG A 223 1.31 9.04 -12.63
N ASP A 224 1.81 8.77 -11.43
CA ASP A 224 1.06 8.16 -10.35
C ASP A 224 1.42 8.86 -9.02
N VAL A 225 0.42 9.10 -8.17
CA VAL A 225 0.63 9.71 -6.85
C VAL A 225 -0.10 8.91 -5.81
N LEU A 226 0.64 8.41 -4.83
CA LEU A 226 0.05 7.78 -3.66
C LEU A 226 -0.14 8.83 -2.57
N VAL A 227 -1.37 9.03 -2.09
CA VAL A 227 -1.68 10.09 -1.12
C VAL A 227 -1.70 9.47 0.27
N GLY A 228 -0.61 9.73 1.01
CA GLY A 228 -0.39 9.22 2.36
C GLY A 228 0.89 8.38 2.45
N GLY A 229 1.76 8.68 3.43
CA GLY A 229 3.04 7.98 3.59
C GLY A 229 2.87 6.53 4.07
N GLY A 230 1.87 6.26 4.93
CA GLY A 230 1.59 4.92 5.44
C GLY A 230 1.22 3.94 4.32
N ALA A 231 0.36 4.40 3.42
CA ALA A 231 -0.05 3.66 2.22
C ALA A 231 1.17 3.24 1.38
N LYS A 232 2.17 4.12 1.22
CA LYS A 232 3.38 3.83 0.42
C LYS A 232 4.22 2.78 1.10
N ALA A 233 4.42 2.91 2.41
CA ALA A 233 5.19 1.94 3.18
C ALA A 233 4.58 0.53 3.11
N VAL A 234 3.25 0.43 3.19
CA VAL A 234 2.54 -0.86 3.08
C VAL A 234 2.69 -1.47 1.69
N ALA A 235 2.52 -0.67 0.63
CA ALA A 235 2.70 -1.14 -0.74
C ALA A 235 4.13 -1.69 -0.97
N GLU A 236 5.15 -0.94 -0.58
CA GLU A 236 6.55 -1.39 -0.70
C GLU A 236 6.84 -2.64 0.12
N MET A 237 6.33 -2.72 1.36
CA MET A 237 6.52 -3.89 2.21
C MET A 237 5.90 -5.14 1.60
N ALA A 238 4.74 -5.00 0.96
CA ALA A 238 4.07 -6.12 0.30
C ALA A 238 4.83 -6.64 -0.92
N HIS A 239 5.52 -5.76 -1.66
CA HIS A 239 6.41 -6.17 -2.74
C HIS A 239 7.63 -6.93 -2.21
N LEU A 240 8.17 -6.53 -1.06
CA LEU A 240 9.39 -7.12 -0.49
C LEU A 240 9.13 -8.40 0.32
N ALA A 241 8.00 -8.48 1.02
CA ALA A 241 7.69 -9.55 1.98
C ALA A 241 6.19 -9.91 2.03
N PRO A 242 5.59 -10.38 0.92
CA PRO A 242 4.14 -10.52 0.79
C PRO A 242 3.51 -11.39 1.89
N GLY A 243 4.07 -12.57 2.19
CA GLY A 243 3.52 -13.46 3.21
C GLY A 243 3.59 -12.92 4.64
N LEU A 244 4.59 -12.08 4.95
CA LEU A 244 4.66 -11.41 6.25
C LEU A 244 3.63 -10.28 6.33
N THR A 245 3.50 -9.50 5.26
CA THR A 245 2.49 -8.45 5.16
C THR A 245 1.07 -9.04 5.25
N ASP A 246 0.80 -10.18 4.64
CA ASP A 246 -0.48 -10.90 4.75
C ASP A 246 -0.79 -11.27 6.21
N LYS A 247 0.17 -11.85 6.92
CA LYS A 247 0.01 -12.19 8.35
C LYS A 247 -0.25 -10.95 9.20
N ALA A 248 0.51 -9.87 8.99
CA ALA A 248 0.32 -8.63 9.71
C ALA A 248 -1.05 -8.01 9.44
N MET A 249 -1.48 -7.97 8.18
CA MET A 249 -2.79 -7.43 7.77
C MET A 249 -3.94 -8.28 8.31
N ASN A 250 -3.82 -9.61 8.30
CA ASN A 250 -4.82 -10.49 8.90
C ASN A 250 -4.94 -10.26 10.41
N ALA A 251 -3.82 -10.02 11.09
CA ALA A 251 -3.80 -9.78 12.53
C ALA A 251 -4.30 -8.37 12.94
N SER A 252 -4.25 -7.38 12.04
CA SER A 252 -4.61 -5.99 12.37
C SER A 252 -5.86 -5.48 11.67
N VAL A 253 -6.00 -5.70 10.35
CA VAL A 253 -7.09 -5.14 9.54
C VAL A 253 -8.40 -5.88 9.76
N ILE A 254 -8.38 -7.22 9.77
CA ILE A 254 -9.61 -8.01 9.98
C ILE A 254 -10.26 -7.68 11.34
N PRO A 255 -9.53 -7.72 12.49
CA PRO A 255 -10.13 -7.33 13.76
C PRO A 255 -10.31 -5.82 13.91
N GLY A 256 -9.51 -5.00 13.23
CA GLY A 256 -9.53 -3.54 13.36
C GLY A 256 -10.51 -2.82 12.44
N THR A 257 -11.10 -3.47 11.44
CA THR A 257 -12.08 -2.82 10.54
C THR A 257 -13.47 -2.69 11.19
N PRO A 258 -14.04 -3.76 11.78
CA PRO A 258 -15.32 -3.65 12.49
C PRO A 258 -15.17 -2.76 13.72
N SER A 259 -15.95 -1.69 13.84
CA SER A 259 -15.88 -0.76 14.98
C SER A 259 -16.59 -1.28 16.24
N GLY A 260 -17.44 -2.31 16.12
CA GLY A 260 -18.35 -2.75 17.17
C GLY A 260 -19.57 -1.83 17.37
N LYS A 261 -19.66 -0.70 16.66
CA LYS A 261 -20.82 0.20 16.68
C LYS A 261 -21.86 -0.24 15.62
N PRO A 262 -23.18 -0.02 15.86
CA PRO A 262 -24.19 -0.26 14.84
C PRO A 262 -23.93 0.54 13.56
N SER A 263 -24.22 -0.04 12.40
CA SER A 263 -24.10 0.66 11.11
C SER A 263 -25.02 1.87 11.05
N ARG A 264 -24.50 3.05 10.67
CA ARG A 264 -25.30 4.28 10.50
C ARG A 264 -26.27 4.23 9.33
N ARG A 265 -26.00 3.38 8.33
CA ARG A 265 -26.88 3.12 7.19
C ARG A 265 -27.20 1.64 7.11
N GLU A 266 -28.45 1.36 6.76
CA GLU A 266 -28.89 0.02 6.39
C GLU A 266 -28.15 -0.44 5.13
N ARG A 267 -27.90 -1.74 5.05
CA ARG A 267 -27.18 -2.36 3.91
C ARG A 267 -27.83 -1.98 2.58
N ASP A 268 -29.16 -2.02 2.47
CA ASP A 268 -29.88 -1.75 1.22
C ASP A 268 -30.16 -0.26 0.95
N ARG A 269 -29.55 0.61 1.76
CA ARG A 269 -29.55 2.07 1.59
C ARG A 269 -28.12 2.63 1.52
N SER A 270 -27.19 1.79 1.10
CA SER A 270 -25.80 2.19 0.87
C SER A 270 -25.70 3.13 -0.34
N GLY A 271 -24.53 3.73 -0.53
CA GLY A 271 -24.20 4.48 -1.73
C GLY A 271 -24.26 3.63 -3.00
N LEU A 272 -24.22 2.30 -2.93
CA LEU A 272 -24.46 1.46 -4.10
C LEU A 272 -25.94 1.50 -4.54
N ASP A 273 -26.87 1.67 -3.60
CA ASP A 273 -28.31 1.53 -3.81
C ASP A 273 -29.01 2.88 -3.99
N VAL A 274 -28.67 3.87 -3.17
CA VAL A 274 -29.29 5.19 -3.17
C VAL A 274 -28.24 6.30 -3.14
N PRO A 275 -28.49 7.46 -3.78
CA PRO A 275 -27.58 8.60 -3.69
C PRO A 275 -27.50 9.12 -2.25
N THR A 276 -26.33 9.68 -1.89
CA THR A 276 -26.16 10.39 -0.62
C THR A 276 -26.76 11.78 -0.72
N GLU A 277 -27.73 12.12 0.12
CA GLU A 277 -28.42 13.42 0.06
C GLU A 277 -27.65 14.56 0.76
N ALA A 278 -26.80 14.23 1.74
CA ALA A 278 -26.06 15.22 2.52
C ALA A 278 -24.71 15.60 1.89
N LEU A 279 -24.41 16.89 1.91
CA LEU A 279 -23.13 17.45 1.44
C LEU A 279 -22.04 17.30 2.51
N GLU A 280 -21.46 16.10 2.60
CA GLU A 280 -20.49 15.75 3.64
C GLU A 280 -19.08 15.55 3.08
N GLU A 281 -18.10 16.23 3.68
CA GLU A 281 -16.69 16.08 3.34
C GLU A 281 -15.96 15.07 4.24
N ARG A 282 -16.32 15.03 5.53
CA ARG A 282 -15.69 14.24 6.59
C ARG A 282 -16.50 13.00 6.93
N GLY A 283 -15.81 11.94 7.35
CA GLY A 283 -16.41 10.64 7.66
C GLY A 283 -16.83 10.48 9.12
N ASN A 284 -16.94 9.22 9.52
CA ASN A 284 -17.24 8.80 10.88
C ASN A 284 -15.98 8.52 11.73
N TYR A 285 -14.79 8.92 11.27
CA TYR A 285 -13.54 8.59 11.94
C TYR A 285 -13.29 9.52 13.15
N GLU A 286 -13.25 8.94 14.35
CA GLU A 286 -13.07 9.68 15.62
C GLU A 286 -11.60 9.91 15.99
N GLY A 287 -10.67 9.25 15.28
CA GLY A 287 -9.24 9.35 15.55
C GLY A 287 -8.59 10.61 14.96
N ARG A 288 -7.28 10.72 15.11
CA ARG A 288 -6.50 11.83 14.55
C ARG A 288 -6.47 11.77 13.02
N VAL A 289 -6.94 12.82 12.37
CA VAL A 289 -6.85 13.01 10.92
C VAL A 289 -5.69 13.93 10.57
N MET A 290 -4.88 13.53 9.59
CA MET A 290 -3.75 14.32 9.11
C MET A 290 -4.16 15.16 7.91
N GLU A 291 -4.05 16.48 8.04
CA GLU A 291 -4.36 17.42 6.95
C GLU A 291 -3.33 17.40 5.83
N THR A 292 -2.09 17.00 6.11
CA THR A 292 -1.01 16.99 5.13
C THR A 292 -0.13 15.75 5.25
N SER A 293 0.51 15.39 4.15
CA SER A 293 1.48 14.31 4.07
C SER A 293 2.78 14.84 3.46
N LEU A 294 3.87 14.83 4.25
CA LEU A 294 5.19 15.25 3.78
C LEU A 294 5.66 14.42 2.58
N TYR A 295 5.39 13.11 2.62
CA TYR A 295 5.63 12.23 1.49
C TYR A 295 4.88 12.68 0.24
N THR A 296 3.58 12.97 0.36
CA THR A 296 2.76 13.39 -0.78
C THR A 296 3.29 14.70 -1.36
N LYS A 297 3.63 15.69 -0.51
CA LYS A 297 4.23 16.95 -0.96
C LYS A 297 5.56 16.73 -1.68
N ALA A 298 6.39 15.81 -1.20
CA ALA A 298 7.63 15.46 -1.86
C ALA A 298 7.40 14.75 -3.21
N ALA A 299 6.47 13.81 -3.28
CA ALA A 299 6.12 13.08 -4.50
C ALA A 299 5.51 13.98 -5.59
N LEU A 300 4.79 15.03 -5.20
CA LEU A 300 4.23 16.04 -6.10
C LEU A 300 5.27 17.06 -6.59
N ASN A 301 6.49 17.05 -6.04
CA ASN A 301 7.53 18.01 -6.37
C ASN A 301 8.87 17.32 -6.74
N PRO A 302 9.28 17.32 -8.03
CA PRO A 302 10.50 16.68 -8.49
C PRO A 302 11.77 17.08 -7.73
N LEU A 303 11.86 18.35 -7.29
CA LEU A 303 13.01 18.85 -6.52
C LEU A 303 13.07 18.25 -5.12
N LEU A 304 11.92 18.03 -4.49
CA LEU A 304 11.82 17.39 -3.17
C LEU A 304 11.89 15.88 -3.26
N THR A 305 11.46 15.28 -4.38
CA THR A 305 11.60 13.85 -4.64
C THR A 305 13.08 13.45 -4.65
N GLY A 306 13.95 14.24 -5.31
CA GLY A 306 15.40 14.00 -5.31
C GLY A 306 16.02 14.04 -3.90
N ALA A 307 15.60 15.01 -3.07
CA ALA A 307 16.06 15.13 -1.68
C ALA A 307 15.53 13.99 -0.78
N PHE A 308 14.28 13.54 -0.98
CA PHE A 308 13.70 12.42 -0.26
C PHE A 308 14.36 11.09 -0.64
N VAL A 309 14.68 10.86 -1.92
CA VAL A 309 15.40 9.67 -2.38
C VAL A 309 16.83 9.64 -1.81
N ALA A 310 17.53 10.78 -1.80
CA ALA A 310 18.85 10.88 -1.19
C ALA A 310 18.81 10.66 0.34
N GLY A 311 17.83 11.25 1.03
CA GLY A 311 17.62 11.09 2.47
C GLY A 311 17.17 9.67 2.85
N ALA A 312 16.27 9.06 2.07
CA ALA A 312 15.84 7.68 2.25
C ALA A 312 16.96 6.69 1.92
N GLY A 313 17.84 6.99 0.96
CA GLY A 313 19.06 6.20 0.69
C GLY A 313 20.04 6.22 1.87
N LEU A 314 20.21 7.38 2.52
CA LEU A 314 21.01 7.51 3.75
C LEU A 314 20.36 6.80 4.96
N LEU A 315 19.04 6.89 5.10
CA LEU A 315 18.26 6.18 6.13
C LEU A 315 18.23 4.66 5.90
N LEU A 316 18.09 4.18 4.66
CA LEU A 316 18.27 2.77 4.32
C LEU A 316 19.70 2.33 4.62
N GLY A 317 20.71 3.14 4.31
CA GLY A 317 22.10 2.86 4.68
C GLY A 317 22.33 2.75 6.20
N ALA A 318 21.57 3.49 7.00
CA ALA A 318 21.60 3.42 8.46
C ALA A 318 20.77 2.25 9.03
N ILE A 319 19.60 1.94 8.42
CA ILE A 319 18.73 0.81 8.80
C ILE A 319 19.35 -0.53 8.40
N VAL A 320 20.04 -0.61 7.26
CA VAL A 320 20.83 -1.78 6.85
C VAL A 320 21.97 -2.05 7.84
N LYS A 321 22.52 -1.01 8.48
CA LYS A 321 23.49 -1.15 9.58
C LYS A 321 22.85 -1.52 10.93
N GLY A 322 21.52 -1.48 11.06
CA GLY A 322 20.77 -1.68 12.31
C GLY A 322 19.71 -2.78 12.31
N LEU A 323 19.56 -3.56 11.23
CA LEU A 323 18.64 -4.71 11.18
C LEU A 323 19.19 -5.91 11.98
N PRO A 324 18.35 -6.64 12.74
CA PRO A 324 18.78 -7.81 13.49
C PRO A 324 19.27 -8.94 12.56
N HIS A 325 20.24 -9.70 13.07
CA HIS A 325 20.93 -10.80 12.38
C HIS A 325 19.93 -11.80 11.76
N ARG A 326 20.22 -12.29 10.54
CA ARG A 326 19.43 -13.37 9.93
C ARG A 326 19.60 -14.61 10.82
N PRO A 327 18.52 -15.20 11.36
CA PRO A 327 18.63 -16.34 12.25
C PRO A 327 19.18 -17.56 11.50
N ALA A 328 20.06 -18.33 12.13
CA ALA A 328 20.52 -19.60 11.59
C ALA A 328 19.35 -20.58 11.43
N ALA A 329 19.41 -21.40 10.39
CA ALA A 329 18.43 -22.47 10.17
C ALA A 329 18.81 -23.70 10.99
N MET A 330 18.00 -24.06 12.01
CA MET A 330 18.23 -25.22 12.89
C MET A 330 17.41 -26.45 12.46
N ARG A 331 17.99 -27.65 12.51
CA ARG A 331 17.31 -28.94 12.22
C ARG A 331 17.72 -30.06 13.20
N GLY A 332 16.77 -30.91 13.63
CA GLY A 332 16.98 -32.10 14.49
C GLY A 332 15.97 -32.24 15.65
N ASP A 333 15.75 -33.47 16.17
CA ASP A 333 14.88 -33.79 17.33
C ASP A 333 15.72 -34.25 18.54
N ALA A 334 15.34 -33.85 19.75
CA ALA A 334 16.09 -34.02 20.99
C ALA A 334 15.44 -35.10 21.87
N GLY A 335 15.88 -36.36 21.74
CA GLY A 335 15.15 -37.50 22.30
C GLY A 335 15.91 -38.49 23.20
N ARG A 336 17.23 -38.37 23.42
CA ARG A 336 18.00 -39.37 24.20
C ARG A 336 18.97 -38.75 25.20
N THR A 337 19.30 -39.46 26.29
CA THR A 337 20.30 -39.11 27.31
C THR A 337 21.74 -39.38 26.86
N THR A 338 22.02 -39.25 25.57
CA THR A 338 23.35 -39.43 24.97
C THR A 338 24.06 -38.08 24.85
N PRO A 339 25.41 -38.07 24.78
CA PRO A 339 26.16 -36.86 24.45
C PRO A 339 25.64 -36.22 23.16
N LYS A 340 25.70 -34.90 23.10
CA LYS A 340 25.15 -34.10 22.00
C LYS A 340 26.27 -33.59 21.11
N ALA A 341 25.93 -33.26 19.87
CA ALA A 341 26.84 -32.57 18.97
C ALA A 341 26.13 -31.50 18.15
N LEU A 342 26.92 -30.57 17.62
CA LEU A 342 26.51 -29.64 16.58
C LEU A 342 27.40 -29.82 15.36
N HIS A 343 26.78 -29.71 14.19
CA HIS A 343 27.47 -29.46 12.94
C HIS A 343 26.95 -28.14 12.37
N ILE A 344 27.82 -27.13 12.32
CA ILE A 344 27.50 -25.81 11.78
C ILE A 344 28.13 -25.68 10.41
N HIS A 345 27.33 -25.30 9.42
CA HIS A 345 27.76 -25.11 8.05
C HIS A 345 27.78 -23.62 7.68
N LEU A 346 28.90 -23.18 7.10
CA LEU A 346 29.18 -21.79 6.76
C LEU A 346 29.63 -21.71 5.29
N GLU A 347 28.88 -21.01 4.46
CA GLU A 347 29.27 -20.73 3.08
C GLU A 347 29.79 -19.29 2.98
N ALA A 348 31.07 -19.10 2.69
CA ALA A 348 31.69 -17.79 2.57
C ALA A 348 31.21 -17.05 1.31
N LYS A 349 31.04 -15.73 1.40
CA LYS A 349 30.93 -14.90 0.21
C LYS A 349 32.23 -14.94 -0.59
N PRO A 350 32.17 -14.79 -1.93
CA PRO A 350 33.36 -14.69 -2.75
C PRO A 350 34.32 -13.61 -2.25
N GLY A 351 35.58 -13.99 -1.98
CA GLY A 351 36.63 -13.10 -1.52
C GLY A 351 36.64 -12.82 0.00
N ARG A 352 35.81 -13.51 0.78
CA ARG A 352 35.73 -13.40 2.26
C ARG A 352 36.21 -14.64 3.00
N GLU A 353 36.83 -15.58 2.29
CA GLU A 353 37.22 -16.90 2.82
C GLU A 353 38.20 -16.79 3.99
N ALA A 354 39.19 -15.89 3.91
CA ALA A 354 40.14 -15.64 4.99
C ALA A 354 39.46 -15.04 6.24
N GLU A 355 38.48 -14.15 6.05
CA GLU A 355 37.74 -13.55 7.17
C GLU A 355 36.81 -14.56 7.86
N VAL A 356 36.35 -15.59 7.15
CA VAL A 356 35.62 -16.72 7.75
C VAL A 356 36.57 -17.59 8.58
N GLU A 357 37.83 -17.76 8.19
CA GLU A 357 38.83 -18.42 9.06
C GLU A 357 39.09 -17.62 10.33
N ASP A 358 39.20 -16.29 10.23
CA ASP A 358 39.35 -15.43 11.41
C ASP A 358 38.12 -15.50 12.31
N LEU A 359 36.92 -15.60 11.73
CA LEU A 359 35.70 -15.86 12.48
C LEU A 359 35.79 -17.16 13.28
N LEU A 360 36.29 -18.26 12.68
CA LEU A 360 36.47 -19.53 13.40
C LEU A 360 37.50 -19.42 14.53
N ARG A 361 38.58 -18.65 14.34
CA ARG A 361 39.58 -18.40 15.40
C ARG A 361 38.98 -17.60 16.56
N ASP A 362 38.19 -16.58 16.27
CA ASP A 362 37.51 -15.77 17.29
C ASP A 362 36.51 -16.60 18.10
N ILE A 363 35.73 -17.47 17.43
CA ILE A 363 34.80 -18.39 18.09
C ILE A 363 35.58 -19.36 18.99
N LEU A 364 36.66 -19.96 18.49
CA LEU A 364 37.52 -20.85 19.29
C LEU A 364 38.05 -20.14 20.55
N ALA A 365 38.49 -18.88 20.43
CA ALA A 365 39.02 -18.12 21.57
C ALA A 365 37.99 -17.89 22.69
N CYS A 366 36.68 -17.94 22.38
CA CYS A 366 35.61 -17.93 23.36
C CYS A 366 35.29 -19.34 23.88
N VAL A 367 35.11 -20.29 22.98
CA VAL A 367 34.62 -21.63 23.30
C VAL A 367 35.62 -22.46 24.10
N VAL A 368 36.93 -22.17 24.04
CA VAL A 368 37.94 -22.80 24.91
C VAL A 368 37.68 -22.55 26.40
N ARG A 369 36.93 -21.49 26.75
CA ARG A 369 36.53 -21.21 28.15
C ARG A 369 35.26 -21.94 28.57
N GLU A 370 34.58 -22.63 27.66
CA GLU A 370 33.32 -23.32 27.93
C GLU A 370 33.60 -24.75 28.42
N PRO A 371 33.26 -25.09 29.68
CA PRO A 371 33.65 -26.36 30.29
C PRO A 371 32.91 -27.57 29.67
N ALA A 372 31.80 -27.35 28.98
CA ALA A 372 30.97 -28.39 28.40
C ALA A 372 31.20 -28.62 26.89
N THR A 373 32.10 -27.85 26.26
CA THR A 373 32.29 -27.88 24.81
C THR A 373 33.59 -28.59 24.45
N SER A 374 33.52 -29.91 24.21
CA SER A 374 34.67 -30.71 23.83
C SER A 374 34.26 -32.05 23.20
N PRO A 375 34.89 -32.48 22.10
CA PRO A 375 35.88 -31.74 21.31
C PRO A 375 35.25 -30.61 20.48
N TRP A 376 36.07 -29.66 20.01
CA TRP A 376 35.66 -28.58 19.09
C TRP A 376 36.62 -28.52 17.91
N TYR A 377 36.09 -28.48 16.69
CA TYR A 377 36.86 -28.41 15.45
C TYR A 377 36.27 -27.36 14.51
N GLY A 378 37.10 -26.41 14.08
CA GLY A 378 36.83 -25.60 12.89
C GLY A 378 37.41 -26.32 11.66
N VAL A 379 36.60 -26.51 10.63
CA VAL A 379 37.00 -27.23 9.43
C VAL A 379 36.76 -26.42 8.17
N ARG A 380 37.56 -26.70 7.14
CA ARG A 380 37.30 -26.26 5.77
C ARG A 380 36.86 -27.47 4.95
N LEU A 381 35.67 -27.37 4.35
CA LEU A 381 35.06 -28.43 3.53
C LEU A 381 35.35 -28.22 2.03
N SER A 382 35.46 -26.96 1.59
CA SER A 382 35.79 -26.57 0.21
C SER A 382 36.54 -25.22 0.21
N HIS A 383 36.84 -24.64 -0.97
CA HIS A 383 37.42 -23.30 -1.03
C HIS A 383 36.55 -22.24 -0.33
N SER A 384 35.23 -22.28 -0.51
CA SER A 384 34.28 -21.33 0.06
C SER A 384 33.48 -21.87 1.24
N THR A 385 33.54 -23.19 1.50
CA THR A 385 32.69 -23.84 2.51
C THR A 385 33.49 -24.22 3.75
N PHE A 386 32.98 -23.85 4.91
CA PHE A 386 33.58 -24.11 6.23
C PHE A 386 32.54 -24.74 7.17
N GLY A 387 33.01 -25.25 8.30
CA GLY A 387 32.10 -25.72 9.34
C GLY A 387 32.71 -25.79 10.72
N ILE A 388 31.85 -26.02 11.71
CA ILE A 388 32.20 -26.31 13.10
C ILE A 388 31.63 -27.69 13.43
N PHE A 389 32.46 -28.55 14.01
CA PHE A 389 32.06 -29.80 14.64
C PHE A 389 32.40 -29.76 16.11
N GLU A 390 31.40 -29.93 16.95
CA GLU A 390 31.57 -29.86 18.39
C GLU A 390 30.65 -30.82 19.13
N ALA A 391 31.08 -31.26 20.31
CA ALA A 391 30.29 -32.14 21.16
C ALA A 391 30.14 -31.61 22.59
N PHE A 392 29.10 -32.11 23.25
CA PHE A 392 28.66 -31.72 24.58
C PHE A 392 28.27 -32.98 25.37
N PRO A 393 28.47 -32.98 26.71
CA PRO A 393 28.09 -34.12 27.54
C PRO A 393 26.58 -34.34 27.57
N ASP A 394 25.78 -33.27 27.44
CA ASP A 394 24.32 -33.32 27.50
C ASP A 394 23.67 -32.14 26.75
N GLU A 395 22.34 -32.08 26.79
CA GLU A 395 21.55 -31.01 26.16
C GLU A 395 21.79 -29.65 26.82
N ALA A 396 22.00 -29.60 28.14
CA ALA A 396 22.21 -28.36 28.87
C ALA A 396 23.52 -27.69 28.44
N GLY A 397 24.58 -28.48 28.22
CA GLY A 397 25.83 -28.02 27.63
C GLY A 397 25.65 -27.45 26.22
N ARG A 398 24.89 -28.13 25.36
CA ARG A 398 24.61 -27.68 23.99
C ARG A 398 23.81 -26.37 23.94
N GLU A 399 22.80 -26.23 24.80
CA GLU A 399 21.99 -25.01 24.88
C GLU A 399 22.77 -23.82 25.48
N ALA A 400 23.61 -24.07 26.48
CA ALA A 400 24.52 -23.06 27.01
C ALA A 400 25.50 -22.55 25.94
N HIS A 401 26.01 -23.45 25.09
CA HIS A 401 26.86 -23.09 23.96
C HIS A 401 26.14 -22.25 22.89
N LEU A 402 24.93 -22.67 22.48
CA LEU A 402 24.12 -21.95 21.49
C LEU A 402 23.71 -20.53 21.92
N THR A 403 23.78 -20.26 23.23
CA THR A 403 23.49 -18.94 23.82
C THR A 403 24.75 -18.21 24.30
N GLY A 404 25.93 -18.80 24.10
CA GLY A 404 27.23 -18.31 24.56
C GLY A 404 27.89 -17.28 23.65
N GLU A 405 29.09 -16.84 24.05
CA GLU A 405 29.86 -15.81 23.34
C GLU A 405 30.22 -16.22 21.90
N GLY A 406 30.54 -17.50 21.68
CA GLY A 406 30.86 -18.03 20.35
C GLY A 406 29.69 -17.91 19.37
N ALA A 407 28.48 -18.29 19.81
CA ALA A 407 27.26 -18.11 19.03
C ALA A 407 26.95 -16.63 18.74
N ALA A 408 27.18 -15.74 19.71
CA ALA A 408 27.00 -14.31 19.53
C ALA A 408 27.97 -13.72 18.47
N ILE A 409 29.24 -14.14 18.48
CA ILE A 409 30.25 -13.74 17.48
C ILE A 409 29.83 -14.22 16.08
N LEU A 410 29.40 -15.48 15.97
CA LEU A 410 28.89 -16.06 14.73
C LEU A 410 27.73 -15.23 14.18
N MET A 411 26.70 -14.96 14.97
CA MET A 411 25.55 -14.16 14.53
C MET A 411 25.94 -12.75 14.10
N LYS A 412 26.84 -12.12 14.85
CA LYS A 412 27.30 -10.76 14.58
C LYS A 412 27.97 -10.61 13.22
N ARG A 413 28.78 -11.61 12.84
CA ARG A 413 29.62 -11.56 11.63
C ARG A 413 29.01 -12.30 10.42
N SER A 414 28.02 -13.17 10.62
CA SER A 414 27.43 -14.00 9.58
C SER A 414 26.93 -13.22 8.36
N ASN A 415 26.18 -12.13 8.56
CA ASN A 415 25.64 -11.35 7.43
C ASN A 415 26.71 -10.70 6.55
N ALA A 416 27.85 -10.34 7.14
CA ALA A 416 28.95 -9.72 6.41
C ALA A 416 29.70 -10.77 5.58
N LEU A 417 29.94 -11.95 6.16
CA LEU A 417 30.89 -12.93 5.66
C LEU A 417 30.26 -14.08 4.87
N LEU A 418 29.02 -14.46 5.15
CA LEU A 418 28.41 -15.67 4.60
C LEU A 418 27.47 -15.37 3.43
N ALA A 419 27.54 -16.18 2.38
CA ALA A 419 26.68 -16.09 1.20
C ALA A 419 25.22 -16.46 1.53
N GLU A 420 25.03 -17.34 2.50
CA GLU A 420 23.74 -17.76 3.05
C GLU A 420 23.79 -17.84 4.59
N PRO A 421 22.63 -17.84 5.29
CA PRO A 421 22.61 -18.01 6.73
C PRO A 421 23.28 -19.32 7.16
N ALA A 422 24.01 -19.29 8.27
CA ALA A 422 24.61 -20.50 8.84
C ALA A 422 23.52 -21.56 9.07
N ARG A 423 23.81 -22.81 8.68
CA ARG A 423 22.94 -23.95 8.96
C ARG A 423 23.49 -24.71 10.16
N ILE A 424 22.65 -24.96 11.15
CA ILE A 424 23.02 -25.64 12.39
C ILE A 424 22.25 -26.95 12.49
N ASP A 425 22.96 -28.06 12.41
CA ASP A 425 22.40 -29.39 12.57
C ASP A 425 22.63 -29.86 14.02
N LYS A 426 21.54 -30.12 14.75
CA LYS A 426 21.56 -30.70 16.10
C LYS A 426 21.67 -32.22 16.00
N LEU A 427 22.71 -32.79 16.60
CA LEU A 427 23.06 -34.20 16.49
C LEU A 427 23.09 -34.90 17.85
N ASP A 428 22.80 -36.20 17.86
CA ASP A 428 23.08 -37.10 18.97
C ASP A 428 24.38 -37.87 18.66
N VAL A 429 25.32 -37.90 19.61
CA VAL A 429 26.55 -38.70 19.49
C VAL A 429 26.21 -40.14 19.83
N LEU A 430 26.36 -41.03 18.83
CA LEU A 430 26.06 -42.45 18.99
C LEU A 430 27.24 -43.26 19.52
N MET A 431 28.47 -42.87 19.15
CA MET A 431 29.72 -43.53 19.53
C MET A 431 30.84 -42.48 19.57
N SER A 432 31.76 -42.60 20.51
CA SER A 432 32.98 -41.78 20.59
C SER A 432 34.18 -42.70 20.88
N LYS A 433 35.39 -42.30 20.51
CA LYS A 433 36.62 -43.04 20.88
C LYS A 433 37.09 -42.72 22.32
N GLN A 434 36.44 -41.77 23.00
CA GLN A 434 36.83 -41.28 24.32
C GLN A 434 36.10 -41.97 25.49
N ASP A 435 35.43 -43.10 25.24
CA ASP A 435 34.89 -43.99 26.27
C ASP A 435 35.63 -45.34 26.30
#